data_AF-A0A7C2EDI6-F1
#
_entry.id   AF-A0A7C2EDI6-F1
#
_cell.length_a   1.000
_cell.length_b   1.000
_cell.length_c   1.000
_cell.angle_alpha   90.00
_cell.angle_beta   90.00
_cell.angle_gamma   90.00
#
_symmetry.space_group_name_H-M   'P 1'
#
loop_
_entity.id
_entity.type
_entity.pdbx_description
1 polymer ?
#
loop_
_entity_poly.entity_id
_entity_poly.type
_entity_poly.pdbx_seq_one_letter_code
_entity_poly.pdbx_strand_id
1 'polypeptide(L)'
;MATTGDGQALETTGVRPDRVAVEKQVARILSSPPFANSRRCQQLVQYLVDRTLAGDSAGLKERTIGVEVFARELAYDTSADAIVRVRANELRKRLAQYYERYAAGDAVRIDLPPGSYVPRFSWLGPADSAAATAERREPAGASASPGG
;
A
#
# COMPACT_ATOMS: atom_id res chain seq x y z
N MET A 1 46.13 21.60 -8.79
CA MET A 1 46.92 20.37 -8.87
C MET A 1 46.92 19.72 -7.51
N ALA A 2 46.01 18.78 -7.27
CA ALA A 2 46.11 17.66 -6.31
C ALA A 2 44.76 16.95 -6.34
N THR A 3 44.80 15.83 -7.05
CA THR A 3 43.77 14.84 -7.31
C THR A 3 43.67 13.87 -6.14
N THR A 4 42.50 13.23 -6.01
CA THR A 4 42.25 11.90 -5.40
C THR A 4 41.82 11.80 -3.94
N GLY A 5 40.70 11.09 -3.80
CA GLY A 5 40.33 10.24 -2.68
C GLY A 5 38.90 10.53 -2.25
N ASP A 6 37.96 9.61 -2.19
CA ASP A 6 37.96 8.17 -2.38
C ASP A 6 36.48 7.73 -2.31
N GLY A 7 36.13 6.68 -3.04
CA GLY A 7 35.00 5.78 -2.82
C GLY A 7 33.76 6.28 -2.07
N GLN A 8 32.82 6.93 -2.75
CA GLN A 8 31.44 6.79 -2.30
C GLN A 8 30.97 5.40 -2.72
N ALA A 9 31.04 4.53 -1.72
CA ALA A 9 30.56 3.18 -1.73
C ALA A 9 29.18 3.08 -2.36
N LEU A 10 28.96 1.91 -2.96
CA LEU A 10 27.69 1.37 -3.38
C LEU A 10 26.79 1.21 -2.14
N GLU A 11 26.30 2.32 -1.58
CA GLU A 11 25.21 2.28 -0.63
C GLU A 11 23.93 2.14 -1.44
N THR A 12 23.45 0.91 -1.52
CA THR A 12 22.06 0.61 -1.83
C THR A 12 21.19 1.20 -0.71
N THR A 13 21.16 2.53 -0.60
CA THR A 13 20.29 3.28 0.29
C THR A 13 18.89 2.82 -0.04
N GLY A 14 18.19 2.26 0.93
CA GLY A 14 16.77 1.96 0.82
C GLY A 14 16.03 3.26 0.51
N VAL A 15 15.85 3.54 -0.78
CA VAL A 15 15.21 4.76 -1.26
C VAL A 15 13.83 4.79 -0.62
N ARG A 16 13.48 5.89 0.04
CA ARG A 16 12.09 6.12 0.40
C ARG A 16 11.42 6.75 -0.81
N PRO A 17 10.25 6.27 -1.24
CA PRO A 17 9.57 6.90 -2.36
C PRO A 17 9.25 8.35 -2.03
N ASP A 18 9.57 9.25 -2.96
CA ASP A 18 9.20 10.65 -2.85
C ASP A 18 7.68 10.82 -2.77
N ARG A 19 7.23 11.96 -2.21
CA ARG A 19 5.81 12.32 -2.13
C ARG A 19 5.07 12.09 -3.45
N VAL A 20 5.65 12.53 -4.56
CA VAL A 20 5.06 12.40 -5.90
C VAL A 20 4.90 10.94 -6.32
N ALA A 21 5.85 10.07 -5.98
CA ALA A 21 5.76 8.64 -6.29
C ALA A 21 4.67 7.96 -5.46
N VAL A 22 4.57 8.32 -4.16
CA VAL A 22 3.50 7.84 -3.27
C VAL A 22 2.12 8.28 -3.77
N GLU A 23 1.95 9.56 -4.11
CA GLU A 23 0.68 10.11 -4.61
C GLU A 23 0.25 9.45 -5.94
N LYS A 24 1.19 9.25 -6.87
CA LYS A 24 0.94 8.52 -8.12
C LYS A 24 0.50 7.07 -7.85
N GLN A 25 1.15 6.40 -6.91
CA GLN A 25 0.77 5.02 -6.57
C GLN A 25 -0.61 4.96 -5.93
N VAL A 26 -0.93 5.87 -5.01
CA VAL A 26 -2.27 5.98 -4.43
C VAL A 26 -3.29 6.22 -5.51
N ALA A 27 -3.05 7.15 -6.45
CA ALA A 27 -3.97 7.39 -7.57
C ALA A 27 -4.20 6.12 -8.41
N ARG A 28 -3.16 5.31 -8.66
CA ARG A 28 -3.30 4.01 -9.33
C ARG A 28 -4.13 3.03 -8.53
N ILE A 29 -3.90 2.92 -7.23
CA ILE A 29 -4.67 2.06 -6.32
C ILE A 29 -6.13 2.49 -6.32
N LEU A 30 -6.41 3.79 -6.16
CA LEU A 30 -7.76 4.37 -6.17
C LEU A 30 -8.50 4.13 -7.48
N SER A 31 -7.79 4.19 -8.61
CA SER A 31 -8.34 3.90 -9.94
C SER A 31 -8.55 2.41 -10.21
N SER A 32 -8.07 1.52 -9.33
CA SER A 32 -8.17 0.07 -9.53
C SER A 32 -9.51 -0.48 -9.08
N PRO A 33 -10.04 -1.52 -9.77
CA PRO A 33 -11.35 -2.11 -9.45
C PRO A 33 -11.57 -2.51 -7.97
N PRO A 34 -10.61 -3.09 -7.23
CA PRO A 34 -10.83 -3.42 -5.81
C PRO A 34 -11.05 -2.18 -4.92
N PHE A 35 -10.62 -0.99 -5.34
CA PHE A 35 -10.82 0.26 -4.59
C PHE A 35 -11.94 1.11 -5.17
N ALA A 36 -12.12 1.11 -6.50
CA ALA A 36 -13.15 1.86 -7.20
C ALA A 36 -14.56 1.61 -6.63
N ASN A 37 -14.83 0.40 -6.14
CA ASN A 37 -16.15 0.02 -5.63
C ASN A 37 -16.45 0.50 -4.19
N SER A 38 -15.48 1.07 -3.45
CA SER A 38 -15.75 1.63 -2.10
C SER A 38 -15.12 3.01 -1.92
N ARG A 39 -15.94 4.05 -2.06
CA ARG A 39 -15.54 5.44 -1.77
C ARG A 39 -14.98 5.62 -0.36
N ARG A 40 -15.51 4.91 0.64
CA ARG A 40 -15.00 4.97 2.03
C ARG A 40 -13.57 4.45 2.18
N CYS A 41 -13.21 3.37 1.48
CA CYS A 41 -11.84 2.85 1.51
C CYS A 41 -10.87 3.79 0.78
N GLN A 42 -11.34 4.41 -0.31
CA GLN A 42 -10.59 5.44 -1.03
C GLN A 42 -10.30 6.65 -0.13
N GLN A 43 -11.34 7.17 0.54
CA GLN A 43 -11.19 8.28 1.50
C GLN A 43 -10.25 7.92 2.65
N LEU A 44 -10.37 6.69 3.18
CA LEU A 44 -9.47 6.23 4.24
C LEU A 44 -8.01 6.23 3.77
N VAL A 45 -7.67 5.56 2.67
CA VAL A 45 -6.27 5.46 2.23
C VAL A 45 -5.71 6.83 1.85
N GLN A 46 -6.52 7.68 1.21
CA GLN A 46 -6.13 9.04 0.83
C GLN A 46 -5.85 9.88 2.08
N TYR A 47 -6.73 9.83 3.09
CA TYR A 47 -6.55 10.55 4.35
C TYR A 47 -5.29 10.09 5.09
N LEU A 48 -5.09 8.77 5.20
CA LEU A 48 -3.90 8.21 5.85
C LEU A 48 -2.61 8.65 5.16
N VAL A 49 -2.57 8.62 3.82
CA VAL A 49 -1.41 9.06 3.05
C VAL A 49 -1.19 10.55 3.18
N ASP A 50 -2.22 11.38 3.03
CA ASP A 50 -2.13 12.83 3.15
C ASP A 50 -1.55 13.26 4.50
N ARG A 51 -2.08 12.72 5.61
CA ARG A 51 -1.56 12.98 6.96
C ARG A 51 -0.12 12.52 7.14
N THR A 52 0.23 11.36 6.60
CA THR A 52 1.60 10.84 6.68
C THR A 52 2.57 11.70 5.88
N LEU A 53 2.17 12.16 4.69
CA LEU A 53 2.96 13.05 3.85
C LEU A 53 3.06 14.46 4.45
N ALA A 54 2.06 14.91 5.21
CA ALA A 54 2.09 16.14 5.99
C ALA A 54 3.00 16.04 7.24
N GLY A 55 3.50 14.84 7.56
CA GLY A 55 4.29 14.59 8.77
C GLY A 55 3.45 14.40 10.03
N ASP A 56 2.12 14.41 9.93
CA ASP A 56 1.17 14.27 11.04
C ASP A 56 0.70 12.82 11.22
N SER A 57 1.63 11.88 11.18
CA SER A 57 1.35 10.45 11.41
C SER A 57 0.99 10.14 12.87
N ALA A 58 1.43 10.98 13.82
CA ALA A 58 1.08 10.88 15.24
C ALA A 58 -0.43 11.06 15.51
N GLY A 59 -1.13 11.76 14.63
CA GLY A 59 -2.58 11.95 14.67
C GLY A 59 -3.39 10.76 14.15
N LEU A 60 -2.76 9.79 13.47
CA LEU A 60 -3.41 8.62 12.88
C LEU A 60 -3.73 7.56 13.93
N LYS A 61 -4.63 7.90 14.85
CA LYS A 61 -5.19 7.01 15.87
C LYS A 61 -6.58 6.56 15.46
N GLU A 62 -7.02 5.43 16.01
CA GLU A 62 -8.34 4.85 15.73
C GLU A 62 -9.44 5.89 15.88
N ARG A 63 -9.44 6.60 17.01
CA ARG A 63 -10.40 7.68 17.33
C ARG A 63 -10.41 8.79 16.27
N THR A 64 -9.23 9.31 15.92
CA THR A 64 -9.11 10.39 14.92
C THR A 64 -9.65 9.95 13.56
N ILE A 65 -9.34 8.72 13.15
CA ILE A 65 -9.81 8.18 11.87
C ILE A 65 -11.32 7.97 11.89
N GLY A 66 -11.88 7.48 13.00
CA GLY A 66 -13.32 7.39 13.21
C GLY A 66 -14.02 8.73 13.03
N VAL A 67 -13.46 9.78 13.62
CA VAL A 67 -14.04 11.12 13.58
C VAL A 67 -13.87 11.75 12.20
N GLU A 68 -12.64 11.78 11.66
CA GLU A 68 -12.31 12.50 10.42
C GLU A 68 -12.81 11.78 9.16
N VAL A 69 -12.75 10.44 9.12
CA VAL A 69 -13.11 9.65 7.93
C VAL A 69 -14.53 9.10 8.02
N PHE A 70 -14.98 8.70 9.21
CA PHE A 70 -16.33 8.15 9.41
C PHE A 70 -17.32 9.17 9.98
N ALA A 71 -16.93 10.43 10.14
CA ALA A 71 -17.74 11.50 10.69
C ALA A 71 -18.38 11.12 12.04
N ARG A 72 -17.64 10.35 12.86
CA ARG A 72 -18.11 9.93 14.20
C ARG A 72 -17.87 11.03 15.22
N GLU A 73 -18.64 10.96 16.29
CA GLU A 73 -18.52 11.90 17.40
C GLU A 73 -17.20 11.71 18.13
N LEU A 74 -16.56 12.80 18.58
CA LEU A 74 -15.31 12.70 19.33
C LEU A 74 -15.44 11.81 20.58
N ALA A 75 -16.64 11.72 21.16
CA ALA A 75 -16.95 10.88 22.32
C ALA A 75 -17.27 9.42 21.99
N TYR A 76 -17.21 8.99 20.72
CA TYR A 76 -17.50 7.61 20.35
C TYR A 76 -16.48 6.64 20.97
N ASP A 77 -16.97 5.48 21.38
CA ASP A 77 -16.16 4.46 22.02
C ASP A 77 -15.51 3.56 20.95
N THR A 78 -14.18 3.67 20.82
CA THR A 78 -13.39 2.85 19.88
C THR A 78 -13.45 1.36 20.21
N SER A 79 -13.73 1.00 21.46
CA SER A 79 -13.88 -0.40 21.89
C SER A 79 -15.23 -0.98 21.44
N ALA A 80 -16.30 -0.16 21.50
CA ALA A 80 -17.64 -0.56 21.06
C ALA A 80 -17.79 -0.53 19.52
N ASP A 81 -17.18 0.47 18.86
CA ASP A 81 -17.34 0.71 17.42
C ASP A 81 -16.09 0.27 16.65
N ALA A 82 -16.03 -1.03 16.33
CA ALA A 82 -14.93 -1.62 15.56
C ALA A 82 -14.88 -1.18 14.08
N ILE A 83 -15.65 -0.16 13.67
CA ILE A 83 -15.75 0.30 12.29
C ILE A 83 -14.38 0.65 11.69
N VAL A 84 -13.51 1.32 12.46
CA VAL A 84 -12.16 1.69 12.00
C VAL A 84 -11.30 0.45 11.83
N ARG A 85 -11.35 -0.49 12.79
CA ARG A 85 -10.63 -1.78 12.70
C ARG A 85 -11.12 -2.60 11.51
N VAL A 86 -12.42 -2.72 11.31
CA VAL A 86 -13.02 -3.43 10.16
C VAL A 86 -12.57 -2.79 8.85
N ARG A 87 -12.56 -1.46 8.76
CA ARG A 87 -12.19 -0.74 7.54
C ARG A 87 -10.69 -0.76 7.27
N ALA A 88 -9.85 -0.75 8.31
CA ALA A 88 -8.42 -0.98 8.17
C ALA A 88 -8.11 -2.42 7.72
N ASN A 89 -8.85 -3.42 8.23
CA ASN A 89 -8.73 -4.80 7.74
C ASN A 89 -9.16 -4.93 6.28
N GLU A 90 -10.27 -4.28 5.92
CA GLU A 90 -10.74 -4.23 4.53
C GLU A 90 -9.71 -3.54 3.61
N LEU A 91 -9.13 -2.44 4.07
CA LEU A 91 -8.05 -1.75 3.35
C LEU A 91 -6.84 -2.67 3.14
N ARG A 92 -6.41 -3.41 4.17
CA ARG A 92 -5.32 -4.41 4.04
C ARG A 92 -5.64 -5.48 3.02
N LYS A 93 -6.84 -6.07 3.08
CA LYS A 93 -7.28 -7.09 2.11
C LYS A 93 -7.32 -6.57 0.68
N ARG A 94 -7.72 -5.31 0.49
CA ARG A 94 -7.76 -4.68 -0.84
C ARG A 94 -6.37 -4.33 -1.35
N LEU A 95 -5.49 -3.82 -0.48
CA LEU A 95 -4.09 -3.59 -0.81
C LEU A 95 -3.43 -4.91 -1.21
N ALA A 96 -3.61 -5.97 -0.43
CA ALA A 96 -3.13 -7.31 -0.76
C ALA A 96 -3.61 -7.76 -2.14
N GLN A 97 -4.93 -7.77 -2.40
CA GLN A 97 -5.50 -8.12 -3.71
C GLN A 97 -4.97 -7.24 -4.84
N TYR A 98 -4.76 -5.95 -4.60
CA TYR A 98 -4.18 -5.05 -5.60
C TYR A 98 -2.74 -5.44 -5.90
N TYR A 99 -1.90 -5.66 -4.89
CA TYR A 99 -0.52 -6.06 -5.10
C TYR A 99 -0.42 -7.46 -5.72
N GLU A 100 -1.29 -8.40 -5.35
CA GLU A 100 -1.32 -9.74 -5.98
C GLU A 100 -1.64 -9.67 -7.48
N ARG A 101 -2.50 -8.75 -7.90
CA ARG A 101 -3.01 -8.68 -9.29
C ARG A 101 -2.32 -7.63 -10.17
N TYR A 102 -1.79 -6.58 -9.55
CA TYR A 102 -1.27 -5.38 -10.21
C TYR A 102 0.11 -4.93 -9.69
N ALA A 103 0.76 -5.67 -8.77
CA ALA A 103 2.13 -5.31 -8.38
C ALA A 103 3.05 -5.36 -9.59
N ALA A 104 3.67 -4.21 -9.88
CA ALA A 104 4.78 -4.10 -10.80
C ALA A 104 6.06 -3.89 -10.01
N GLY A 105 7.19 -4.36 -10.52
CA GLY A 105 8.49 -4.36 -9.82
C GLY A 105 9.17 -3.00 -9.67
N ASP A 106 8.44 -1.93 -9.95
CA ASP A 106 8.82 -0.54 -9.77
C ASP A 106 7.71 0.26 -9.05
N ALA A 107 6.73 -0.44 -8.46
CA ALA A 107 5.62 0.20 -7.76
C ALA A 107 5.98 0.50 -6.31
N VAL A 108 5.36 1.54 -5.75
CA VAL A 108 5.43 1.81 -4.31
C VAL A 108 4.54 0.80 -3.57
N ARG A 109 5.10 0.13 -2.57
CA ARG A 109 4.37 -0.70 -1.62
C ARG A 109 3.85 0.18 -0.50
N ILE A 110 2.54 0.13 -0.27
CA ILE A 110 1.85 0.77 0.85
C ILE A 110 1.44 -0.36 1.78
N ASP A 111 2.10 -0.43 2.93
CA ASP A 111 1.77 -1.40 3.97
C ASP A 111 1.13 -0.70 5.18
N LEU A 112 0.15 -1.35 5.80
CA LEU A 112 -0.51 -0.83 6.99
C LEU A 112 -0.22 -1.75 8.18
N PRO A 113 0.76 -1.45 9.04
CA PRO A 113 1.14 -2.33 10.15
C PRO A 113 -0.01 -2.55 11.14
N PRO A 114 -0.18 -3.74 11.73
CA PRO A 114 -1.20 -3.97 12.76
C PRO A 114 -0.87 -3.16 14.03
N GLY A 115 -1.90 -2.57 14.65
CA GLY A 115 -1.74 -1.73 15.85
C GLY A 115 -1.35 -0.27 15.57
N SER A 116 -1.02 0.06 14.33
CA SER A 116 -0.85 1.44 13.89
C SER A 116 -1.67 1.70 12.63
N TYR A 117 -2.15 2.93 12.48
CA TYR A 117 -2.85 3.34 11.27
C TYR A 117 -1.97 4.17 10.35
N VAL A 118 -0.67 4.19 10.61
CA VAL A 118 0.30 4.91 9.80
C VAL A 118 0.70 4.04 8.61
N PRO A 119 0.35 4.40 7.37
CA PRO A 119 0.81 3.70 6.18
C PRO A 119 2.32 3.85 6.04
N ARG A 120 3.00 2.74 5.74
CA ARG A 120 4.42 2.70 5.48
C ARG A 120 4.68 2.50 4.00
N PHE A 121 5.48 3.40 3.44
CA PHE A 121 5.83 3.38 2.02
C PHE A 121 7.21 2.77 1.82
N SER A 122 7.37 1.88 0.85
CA SER A 122 8.65 1.27 0.48
C SER A 122 8.64 0.94 -1.01
N TRP A 123 9.76 1.05 -1.71
CA TRP A 123 9.82 0.56 -3.09
C TRP A 123 9.76 -0.96 -3.11
N LEU A 124 8.90 -1.54 -3.97
CA LEU A 124 9.06 -2.95 -4.34
C LEU A 124 10.33 -3.06 -5.17
N GLY A 125 11.34 -3.75 -4.63
CA GLY A 125 12.51 -4.12 -5.43
C GLY A 125 12.15 -5.16 -6.49
N PRO A 126 12.98 -5.32 -7.53
CA PRO A 126 12.77 -6.32 -8.58
C PRO A 126 12.67 -7.76 -8.04
N ALA A 127 13.28 -8.05 -6.88
CA ALA A 127 13.20 -9.34 -6.21
C ALA A 127 11.81 -9.66 -5.62
N ASP A 128 11.08 -8.65 -5.11
CA ASP A 128 9.72 -8.81 -4.58
C ASP A 128 8.71 -9.03 -5.74
N SER A 129 9.01 -8.43 -6.89
CA SER A 129 8.21 -8.58 -8.11
C SER A 129 8.37 -9.94 -8.79
N ALA A 130 9.53 -10.60 -8.62
CA ALA A 130 9.78 -11.93 -9.16
C ALA A 130 8.91 -12.98 -8.46
N ALA A 131 8.67 -12.86 -7.15
CA ALA A 131 7.77 -13.75 -6.41
C ALA A 131 6.31 -13.60 -6.87
N ALA A 132 5.84 -12.36 -7.07
CA ALA A 132 4.48 -12.10 -7.56
C ALA A 132 4.26 -12.51 -9.04
N THR A 133 5.34 -12.56 -9.84
CA THR A 133 5.27 -12.99 -11.25
C THR A 133 5.51 -14.51 -11.41
N ALA A 134 6.20 -15.16 -10.48
CA ALA A 134 6.53 -16.58 -10.57
C ALA A 134 5.31 -17.51 -10.39
N GLU A 135 4.27 -17.06 -9.68
CA GLU A 135 2.98 -17.76 -9.60
C GLU A 135 2.05 -17.43 -10.78
N ARG A 136 2.56 -16.74 -11.81
CA ARG A 136 1.93 -16.66 -13.13
C ARG A 136 2.35 -17.81 -14.05
N ARG A 137 2.76 -18.94 -13.45
CA ARG A 137 2.98 -20.21 -14.13
C ARG A 137 1.88 -21.18 -13.72
N GLU A 138 0.65 -20.86 -14.10
CA GLU A 138 -0.34 -21.91 -14.29
C GLU A 138 0.25 -22.86 -15.36
N PRO A 139 0.51 -24.13 -15.02
CA PRO A 139 0.80 -25.14 -16.02
C PRO A 139 -0.50 -25.37 -16.78
N ALA A 140 -0.61 -24.87 -18.00
CA ALA A 140 -1.56 -25.39 -18.97
C ALA A 140 -1.11 -26.83 -19.33
N GLY A 141 -1.31 -27.75 -18.40
CA GLY A 141 -1.28 -29.17 -18.62
C GLY A 141 -2.54 -29.58 -19.35
N ALA A 142 -2.34 -30.19 -20.51
CA ALA A 142 -3.17 -31.22 -21.12
C ALA A 142 -4.62 -30.86 -21.53
N SER A 143 -4.80 -30.67 -22.84
CA SER A 143 -5.52 -31.70 -23.59
C SER A 143 -4.91 -31.83 -24.99
N ALA A 144 -3.93 -32.72 -25.10
CA ALA A 144 -3.58 -33.34 -26.35
C ALA A 144 -4.44 -34.59 -26.53
N SER A 145 -5.11 -34.68 -27.70
CA SER A 145 -5.62 -35.87 -28.41
C SER A 145 -6.87 -36.62 -27.91
N PRO A 146 -7.58 -37.38 -28.78
CA PRO A 146 -7.45 -37.56 -30.24
C PRO A 146 -8.80 -37.47 -31.03
N GLY A 147 -8.76 -37.58 -32.36
CA GLY A 147 -9.92 -38.00 -33.16
C GLY A 147 -9.90 -37.57 -34.63
N GLY A 148 -9.34 -38.41 -35.49
CA GLY A 148 -9.57 -38.37 -36.93
C GLY A 148 -10.81 -39.17 -37.34
#